data_AF-A0A851PM61-F1
#
_entry.id   AF-A0A851PM61-F1
#
_cell.length_a   1.000
_cell.length_b   1.000
_cell.length_c   1.000
_cell.angle_alpha   90.00
_cell.angle_beta   90.00
_cell.angle_gamma   90.00
#
_symmetry.space_group_name_H-M   'P 1'
#
loop_
_entity.id
_entity.type
_entity.pdbx_description
1 polymer ?
#
loop_
_entity_poly.entity_id
_entity_poly.type
_entity_poly.pdbx_seq_one_letter_code
_entity_poly.pdbx_strand_id
1 'polypeptide(L)'
;LRLLHSEELREALRGEGRGREAGGPSLEEMLGTAGMLRESLLPGALEQYVSCLELVNKRLPCGLAQVGVCFHSIPESEHHNKNLRRIGERTESLLAWFSSPRTAGQWLDYWLRQRLQWWRKFAVGPSNFSSSDFEDEEGRRGFNLHYSFPWGIETIETLKNLGDTELLEMFPGESSKLLGRDGRKNVVPHVLSVSGNLDRGALAYLFDSLQLAENPLTKRKNSQRKVLKLHPCLAPLKVALDVGKGPTTELRQVCQGLFNELSENRISVWPGYLETVQVSLEQLYTKYDEMSVLFTVLITDATLETGVVQLRSRDTTMKEMMHISRLKDFLTKYVTSAKNV
;
A
#
# COMPACT_ATOMS: atom_id res chain seq x y z
N LEU A 1 -23.88 0.83 -0.95
CA LEU A 1 -23.70 2.28 -1.28
C LEU A 1 -24.13 2.54 -2.73
N ARG A 2 -25.12 3.39 -3.01
CA ARG A 2 -25.67 3.55 -4.37
C ARG A 2 -25.20 4.86 -5.04
N LEU A 3 -24.85 4.80 -6.32
CA LEU A 3 -24.48 5.93 -7.16
C LEU A 3 -25.72 6.53 -7.80
N LEU A 4 -25.93 7.81 -7.59
CA LEU A 4 -27.02 8.57 -8.21
C LEU A 4 -26.42 9.75 -8.96
N HIS A 5 -26.86 9.98 -10.19
CA HIS A 5 -26.50 11.20 -10.89
C HIS A 5 -27.18 12.39 -10.22
N SER A 6 -26.41 13.46 -10.01
CA SER A 6 -26.88 14.64 -9.27
C SER A 6 -28.03 15.37 -9.98
N GLU A 7 -28.13 15.24 -11.30
CA GLU A 7 -29.21 15.78 -12.12
C GLU A 7 -30.51 14.98 -11.94
N GLU A 8 -30.44 13.65 -12.02
CA GLU A 8 -31.58 12.76 -11.79
C GLU A 8 -32.16 12.92 -10.38
N LEU A 9 -31.30 13.02 -9.36
CA LEU A 9 -31.73 13.30 -7.98
C LEU A 9 -32.44 14.65 -7.87
N ARG A 10 -31.95 15.68 -8.57
CA ARG A 10 -32.57 17.01 -8.57
C ARG A 10 -33.92 17.02 -9.27
N GLU A 11 -34.08 16.26 -10.35
CA GLU A 11 -35.35 16.12 -11.06
C GLU A 11 -36.39 15.39 -10.20
N ALA A 12 -35.99 14.28 -9.55
CA ALA A 12 -36.83 13.55 -8.62
C ALA A 12 -37.31 14.45 -7.46
N LEU A 13 -36.41 15.21 -6.84
CA LEU A 13 -36.74 16.13 -5.74
C LEU A 13 -37.54 17.37 -6.20
N ARG A 14 -37.44 17.78 -7.47
CA ARG A 14 -38.23 18.90 -8.03
C ARG A 14 -39.66 18.47 -8.41
N GLY A 15 -39.86 17.20 -8.77
CA GLY A 15 -41.19 16.63 -9.01
C GLY A 15 -42.09 16.59 -7.76
N GLU A 16 -41.51 16.64 -6.57
CA GLU A 16 -42.19 16.52 -5.26
C GLU A 16 -42.85 17.82 -4.76
N GLY A 17 -42.87 18.89 -5.58
CA GLY A 17 -43.42 20.21 -5.22
C GLY A 17 -44.93 20.29 -4.94
N ARG A 18 -45.68 19.17 -4.96
CA ARG A 18 -47.14 19.16 -4.65
C ARG A 18 -47.57 17.87 -3.95
N GLY A 19 -47.67 17.91 -2.61
CA GLY A 19 -48.39 16.91 -1.81
C GLY A 19 -47.50 16.04 -0.92
N ARG A 20 -47.68 16.13 0.40
CA ARG A 20 -46.84 15.55 1.46
C ARG A 20 -46.79 14.01 1.56
N GLU A 21 -47.38 13.24 0.64
CA GLU A 21 -47.51 11.78 0.80
C GLU A 21 -47.22 10.94 -0.46
N ALA A 22 -46.55 11.46 -1.50
CA ALA A 22 -46.33 10.73 -2.76
C ALA A 22 -44.86 10.60 -3.20
N GLY A 23 -43.90 10.52 -2.27
CA GLY A 23 -42.45 10.49 -2.57
C GLY A 23 -41.76 9.12 -2.52
N GLY A 24 -42.45 8.05 -2.11
CA GLY A 24 -41.85 6.71 -1.96
C GLY A 24 -41.45 6.02 -3.28
N PRO A 25 -42.37 5.84 -4.26
CA PRO A 25 -42.15 4.86 -5.33
C PRO A 25 -41.13 5.29 -6.39
N SER A 26 -41.06 6.58 -6.74
CA SER A 26 -40.11 7.09 -7.76
C SER A 26 -38.66 7.05 -7.25
N LEU A 27 -38.44 7.43 -5.99
CA LEU A 27 -37.13 7.34 -5.34
C LEU A 27 -36.73 5.89 -5.09
N GLU A 28 -37.65 5.01 -4.71
CA GLU A 28 -37.38 3.57 -4.55
C GLU A 28 -37.01 2.88 -5.86
N GLU A 29 -37.68 3.24 -6.96
CA GLU A 29 -37.39 2.70 -8.31
C GLU A 29 -36.04 3.21 -8.84
N MET A 30 -35.73 4.50 -8.65
CA MET A 30 -34.42 5.08 -8.96
C MET A 30 -33.30 4.49 -8.10
N LEU A 31 -33.54 4.32 -6.81
CA LEU A 31 -32.61 3.63 -5.93
C LEU A 31 -32.47 2.17 -6.38
N GLY A 32 -33.52 1.50 -6.85
CA GLY A 32 -33.48 0.12 -7.34
C GLY A 32 -32.59 -0.07 -8.57
N THR A 33 -32.47 0.96 -9.41
CA THR A 33 -31.67 0.98 -10.65
C THR A 33 -30.27 1.57 -10.49
N ALA A 34 -30.03 2.28 -9.39
CA ALA A 34 -28.75 2.92 -9.09
C ALA A 34 -27.61 1.90 -8.90
N GLY A 35 -26.50 2.11 -9.61
CA GLY A 35 -25.31 1.26 -9.52
C GLY A 35 -24.73 1.25 -8.10
N MET A 36 -24.36 0.07 -7.59
CA MET A 36 -23.78 -0.07 -6.26
C MET A 36 -22.25 0.08 -6.31
N LEU A 37 -21.69 0.92 -5.43
CA LEU A 37 -20.25 0.98 -5.23
C LEU A 37 -19.76 -0.34 -4.61
N ARG A 38 -18.65 -0.85 -5.15
CA ARG A 38 -18.04 -2.09 -4.67
C ARG A 38 -17.50 -1.94 -3.25
N GLU A 39 -17.94 -2.84 -2.38
CA GLU A 39 -17.47 -2.91 -0.98
C GLU A 39 -16.26 -3.83 -0.84
N SER A 40 -16.07 -4.76 -1.78
CA SER A 40 -14.91 -5.64 -1.91
C SER A 40 -14.57 -5.88 -3.39
N LEU A 41 -13.35 -6.32 -3.67
CA LEU A 41 -12.90 -6.72 -4.99
C LEU A 41 -13.32 -8.16 -5.37
N LEU A 42 -13.83 -8.94 -4.40
CA LEU A 42 -14.09 -10.37 -4.57
C LEU A 42 -15.12 -10.68 -5.68
N PRO A 43 -16.31 -10.04 -5.75
CA PRO A 43 -17.30 -10.38 -6.77
C PRO A 43 -16.75 -10.23 -8.19
N GLY A 44 -16.04 -9.12 -8.48
CA GLY A 44 -15.43 -8.90 -9.78
C GLY A 44 -14.33 -9.91 -10.13
N ALA A 45 -13.55 -10.37 -9.14
CA ALA A 45 -12.56 -11.43 -9.37
C ALA A 45 -13.23 -12.77 -9.70
N LEU A 46 -14.35 -13.07 -9.06
CA LEU A 46 -15.08 -14.32 -9.29
C LEU A 46 -15.86 -14.32 -10.61
N GLU A 47 -16.39 -13.18 -11.06
CA GLU A 47 -16.96 -13.03 -12.41
C GLU A 47 -15.94 -13.39 -13.51
N GLN A 48 -14.67 -13.07 -13.29
CA GLN A 48 -13.58 -13.36 -14.24
C GLN A 48 -13.00 -14.77 -14.12
N TYR A 49 -13.53 -15.60 -13.21
CA TYR A 49 -13.01 -16.96 -12.98
C TYR A 49 -13.03 -17.81 -14.25
N VAL A 50 -14.14 -17.85 -14.99
CA VAL A 50 -14.29 -18.70 -16.19
C VAL A 50 -13.25 -18.33 -17.25
N SER A 51 -13.10 -17.04 -17.54
CA SER A 51 -12.09 -16.52 -18.48
C SER A 51 -10.66 -16.86 -18.04
N CYS A 52 -10.36 -16.71 -16.75
CA CYS A 52 -9.06 -17.08 -16.19
C CYS A 52 -8.80 -18.59 -16.29
N LEU A 53 -9.82 -19.39 -15.99
CA LEU A 53 -9.76 -20.84 -16.05
C LEU A 53 -9.45 -21.32 -17.47
N GLU A 54 -10.08 -20.72 -18.48
CA GLU A 54 -9.78 -21.01 -19.89
C GLU A 54 -8.33 -20.69 -20.24
N LEU A 55 -7.80 -19.54 -19.81
CA LEU A 55 -6.42 -19.12 -20.04
C LEU A 55 -5.40 -20.13 -19.48
N VAL A 56 -5.65 -20.69 -18.29
CA VAL A 56 -4.78 -21.70 -17.68
C VAL A 56 -5.07 -23.12 -18.15
N ASN A 57 -5.78 -23.27 -19.28
CA ASN A 57 -6.23 -24.56 -19.81
C ASN A 57 -6.98 -25.39 -18.76
N LYS A 58 -7.84 -24.76 -17.97
CA LYS A 58 -8.58 -25.36 -16.87
C LYS A 58 -7.72 -26.05 -15.82
N ARG A 59 -6.44 -25.70 -15.64
CA ARG A 59 -5.57 -26.33 -14.63
C ARG A 59 -5.71 -25.60 -13.30
N LEU A 60 -5.97 -26.36 -12.24
CA LEU A 60 -5.92 -25.87 -10.86
C LEU A 60 -4.61 -26.31 -10.19
N PRO A 61 -4.09 -25.54 -9.21
CA PRO A 61 -4.63 -24.28 -8.71
C PRO A 61 -4.25 -23.06 -9.57
N CYS A 62 -5.04 -21.99 -9.47
CA CYS A 62 -4.75 -20.70 -10.10
C CYS A 62 -5.21 -19.55 -9.19
N GLY A 63 -4.76 -18.33 -9.47
CA GLY A 63 -5.14 -17.16 -8.68
C GLY A 63 -5.31 -15.90 -9.51
N LEU A 64 -6.25 -15.06 -9.08
CA LEU A 64 -6.50 -13.72 -9.61
C LEU A 64 -6.17 -12.69 -8.54
N ALA A 65 -5.26 -11.78 -8.88
CA ALA A 65 -4.85 -10.70 -7.98
C ALA A 65 -5.27 -9.34 -8.53
N GLN A 66 -5.80 -8.47 -7.68
CA GLN A 66 -6.19 -7.11 -8.03
C GLN A 66 -5.91 -6.17 -6.86
N VAL A 67 -5.50 -4.95 -7.18
CA VAL A 67 -5.47 -3.83 -6.24
C VAL A 67 -6.43 -2.77 -6.73
N GLY A 68 -7.27 -2.24 -5.83
CA GLY A 68 -8.25 -1.24 -6.18
C GLY A 68 -8.90 -0.59 -4.97
N VAL A 69 -9.50 0.57 -5.20
CA VAL A 69 -10.25 1.29 -4.15
C VAL A 69 -11.62 0.63 -3.95
N CYS A 70 -11.96 0.39 -2.70
CA CYS A 70 -13.25 -0.10 -2.22
C CYS A 70 -13.87 0.90 -1.25
N PHE A 71 -15.19 0.87 -1.15
CA PHE A 71 -15.96 1.83 -0.37
C PHE A 71 -16.64 1.13 0.81
N HIS A 72 -16.68 1.80 1.95
CA HIS A 72 -17.39 1.29 3.13
C HIS A 72 -18.16 2.40 3.84
N SER A 73 -19.25 2.02 4.52
CA SER A 73 -19.99 2.96 5.36
C SER A 73 -19.22 3.17 6.67
N ILE A 74 -19.09 4.42 7.11
CA ILE A 74 -18.46 4.73 8.40
C ILE A 74 -19.55 4.71 9.49
N PRO A 75 -19.44 3.85 10.52
CA PRO A 75 -20.47 3.69 11.55
C PRO A 75 -20.68 4.96 12.38
N GLU A 76 -21.88 5.08 12.96
CA GLU A 76 -22.37 6.32 13.59
C GLU A 76 -21.60 6.76 14.85
N SER A 77 -20.88 5.84 15.50
CA SER A 77 -20.06 6.12 16.68
C SER A 77 -18.87 7.05 16.42
N GLU A 78 -18.48 7.24 15.16
CA GLU A 78 -17.36 8.11 14.76
C GLU A 78 -17.82 9.51 14.30
N HIS A 79 -19.13 9.78 14.24
CA HIS A 79 -19.67 11.06 13.75
C HIS A 79 -20.01 12.04 14.88
N HIS A 80 -19.49 13.26 14.81
CA HIS A 80 -19.90 14.37 15.69
C HIS A 80 -21.26 14.99 15.27
N ASN A 81 -21.74 14.70 14.04
CA ASN A 81 -23.02 15.17 13.50
C ASN A 81 -23.90 13.99 13.09
N LYS A 82 -25.04 13.81 13.76
CA LYS A 82 -25.97 12.68 13.59
C LYS A 82 -26.71 12.60 12.24
N ASN A 83 -26.60 13.63 11.39
CA ASN A 83 -27.42 13.78 10.19
C ASN A 83 -26.70 13.47 8.86
N LEU A 84 -25.37 13.24 8.86
CA LEU A 84 -24.61 13.00 7.64
C LEU A 84 -23.88 11.65 7.70
N ARG A 85 -24.34 10.69 6.89
CA ARG A 85 -23.61 9.41 6.69
C ARG A 85 -22.44 9.67 5.74
N ARG A 86 -21.23 9.36 6.20
CA ARG A 86 -20.00 9.47 5.39
C ARG A 86 -19.60 8.11 4.82
N ILE A 87 -19.04 8.16 3.62
CA ILE A 87 -18.45 7.01 2.93
C ILE A 87 -16.94 7.09 3.11
N GLY A 88 -16.33 6.00 3.54
CA GLY A 88 -14.89 5.82 3.59
C GLY A 88 -14.40 5.13 2.32
N GLU A 89 -13.21 5.51 1.87
CA GLU A 89 -12.47 4.86 0.81
C GLU A 89 -11.28 4.13 1.42
N ARG A 90 -11.00 2.93 0.92
CA ARG A 90 -9.79 2.18 1.26
C ARG A 90 -9.21 1.49 0.03
N THR A 91 -7.89 1.49 -0.08
CA THR A 91 -7.17 0.72 -1.10
C THR A 91 -7.03 -0.72 -0.60
N GLU A 92 -7.76 -1.63 -1.24
CA GLU A 92 -7.72 -3.06 -0.93
C GLU A 92 -6.86 -3.78 -1.97
N SER A 93 -6.08 -4.73 -1.50
CA SER A 93 -5.39 -5.73 -2.31
C SER A 93 -6.11 -7.06 -2.11
N LEU A 94 -6.52 -7.70 -3.19
CA LEU A 94 -7.18 -8.99 -3.16
C LEU A 94 -6.37 -10.00 -3.96
N LEU A 95 -6.23 -11.20 -3.42
CA LEU A 95 -5.90 -12.41 -4.14
C LEU A 95 -7.03 -13.43 -3.93
N ALA A 96 -7.76 -13.73 -4.99
CA ALA A 96 -8.70 -14.84 -5.05
C ALA A 96 -7.96 -16.07 -5.60
N TRP A 97 -7.77 -17.09 -4.75
CA TRP A 97 -7.04 -18.30 -5.09
C TRP A 97 -8.00 -19.49 -5.22
N PHE A 98 -8.04 -20.08 -6.41
CA PHE A 98 -8.88 -21.22 -6.75
C PHE A 98 -8.06 -22.49 -6.63
N SER A 99 -8.48 -23.38 -5.74
CA SER A 99 -7.76 -24.62 -5.46
C SER A 99 -8.73 -25.80 -5.35
N SER A 100 -8.21 -27.03 -5.45
CA SER A 100 -9.06 -28.19 -5.23
C SER A 100 -9.45 -28.31 -3.76
N PRO A 101 -10.66 -28.83 -3.44
CA PRO A 101 -11.12 -28.96 -2.06
C PRO A 101 -10.14 -29.68 -1.12
N ARG A 102 -9.45 -30.70 -1.66
CA ARG A 102 -8.43 -31.48 -0.94
C ARG A 102 -7.23 -30.65 -0.49
N THR A 103 -6.85 -29.64 -1.27
CA THR A 103 -5.62 -28.85 -1.05
C THR A 103 -5.89 -27.46 -0.48
N ALA A 104 -7.16 -27.03 -0.40
CA ALA A 104 -7.56 -25.70 0.05
C ALA A 104 -6.99 -25.33 1.44
N GLY A 105 -7.06 -26.25 2.42
CA GLY A 105 -6.50 -26.00 3.75
C GLY A 105 -4.98 -25.81 3.75
N GLN A 106 -4.26 -26.60 2.94
CA GLN A 106 -2.81 -26.48 2.79
C GLN A 106 -2.41 -25.16 2.13
N TRP A 107 -3.17 -24.73 1.12
CA TRP A 107 -2.98 -23.43 0.48
C TRP A 107 -3.27 -22.27 1.41
N LEU A 108 -4.29 -22.37 2.27
CA LEU A 108 -4.59 -21.34 3.28
C LEU A 108 -3.41 -21.18 4.26
N ASP A 109 -2.89 -22.29 4.80
CA ASP A 109 -1.73 -22.27 5.70
C ASP A 109 -0.43 -21.82 4.99
N TYR A 110 -0.31 -22.08 3.69
CA TYR A 110 0.78 -21.57 2.86
C TYR A 110 0.70 -20.05 2.71
N TRP A 111 -0.47 -19.53 2.31
CA TRP A 111 -0.68 -18.09 2.13
C TRP A 111 -0.52 -17.34 3.44
N LEU A 112 -1.02 -17.87 4.56
CA LEU A 112 -0.79 -17.27 5.88
C LEU A 112 0.70 -17.04 6.14
N ARG A 113 1.53 -18.07 5.93
CA ARG A 113 2.98 -17.99 6.14
C ARG A 113 3.64 -17.00 5.20
N GLN A 114 3.29 -17.04 3.90
CA GLN A 114 3.85 -16.14 2.90
C GLN A 114 3.47 -14.68 3.16
N ARG A 115 2.21 -14.40 3.50
CA ARG A 115 1.73 -13.04 3.78
C ARG A 115 2.33 -12.50 5.07
N LEU A 116 2.38 -13.29 6.14
CA LEU A 116 3.02 -12.88 7.40
C LEU A 116 4.53 -12.62 7.20
N GLN A 117 5.23 -13.48 6.44
CA GLN A 117 6.64 -13.25 6.11
C GLN A 117 6.83 -11.98 5.28
N TRP A 118 5.94 -11.72 4.32
CA TRP A 118 5.97 -10.51 3.50
C TRP A 118 5.83 -9.23 4.34
N TRP A 119 4.88 -9.20 5.29
CA TRP A 119 4.74 -8.05 6.20
C TRP A 119 5.98 -7.84 7.06
N ARG A 120 6.50 -8.93 7.64
CA ARG A 120 7.69 -8.89 8.50
C ARG A 120 8.97 -8.51 7.77
N LYS A 121 9.08 -8.84 6.50
CA LYS A 121 10.26 -8.57 5.67
C LYS A 121 10.66 -7.09 5.66
N PHE A 122 9.68 -6.19 5.59
CA PHE A 122 9.93 -4.75 5.50
C PHE A 122 9.85 -4.03 6.86
N ALA A 123 9.57 -4.77 7.93
CA ALA A 123 9.43 -4.21 9.27
C ALA A 123 10.78 -4.03 9.95
N VAL A 124 10.93 -2.94 10.67
CA VAL A 124 11.98 -2.69 11.66
C VAL A 124 11.73 -3.56 12.90
N GLY A 125 10.47 -3.68 13.35
CA GLY A 125 10.04 -4.54 14.45
C GLY A 125 9.12 -5.68 14.00
N PRO A 126 9.64 -6.81 13.45
CA PRO A 126 8.82 -7.90 12.95
C PRO A 126 7.83 -8.53 13.95
N SER A 127 8.10 -8.37 15.25
CA SER A 127 7.23 -8.83 16.34
C SER A 127 5.89 -8.10 16.41
N ASN A 128 5.80 -6.89 15.86
CA ASN A 128 4.56 -6.11 15.83
C ASN A 128 3.53 -6.70 14.87
N PHE A 129 3.95 -7.58 13.95
CA PHE A 129 3.08 -8.29 13.04
C PHE A 129 2.78 -9.69 13.57
N SER A 130 1.50 -9.95 13.83
CA SER A 130 1.00 -11.21 14.38
C SER A 130 -0.16 -11.76 13.55
N SER A 131 -0.59 -12.97 13.87
CA SER A 131 -1.72 -13.63 13.23
C SER A 131 -2.62 -14.27 14.28
N SER A 132 -3.93 -14.23 14.07
CA SER A 132 -4.90 -15.00 14.85
C SER A 132 -5.80 -15.79 13.93
N ASP A 133 -6.21 -16.98 14.35
CA ASP A 133 -7.27 -17.76 13.74
C ASP A 133 -8.65 -17.24 14.13
N PHE A 134 -9.62 -17.44 13.25
CA PHE A 134 -11.03 -17.26 13.55
C PHE A 134 -11.86 -18.25 12.72
N GLU A 135 -13.08 -18.49 13.19
CA GLU A 135 -14.10 -19.20 12.44
C GLU A 135 -15.22 -18.22 12.11
N ASP A 136 -15.67 -18.25 10.86
CA ASP A 136 -16.82 -17.46 10.41
C ASP A 136 -18.13 -18.01 10.99
N GLU A 137 -19.23 -17.27 10.88
CA GLU A 137 -20.55 -17.73 11.36
C GLU A 137 -20.98 -19.06 10.72
N GLU A 138 -20.48 -19.33 9.52
CA GLU A 138 -20.69 -20.57 8.76
C GLU A 138 -19.71 -21.69 9.13
N GLY A 139 -18.89 -21.52 10.18
CA GLY A 139 -17.88 -22.48 10.62
C GLY A 139 -16.66 -22.58 9.71
N ARG A 140 -16.48 -21.62 8.80
CA ARG A 140 -15.36 -21.59 7.85
C ARG A 140 -14.12 -21.01 8.51
N ARG A 141 -13.00 -21.72 8.38
CA ARG A 141 -11.71 -21.31 8.95
C ARG A 141 -11.11 -20.12 8.20
N GLY A 142 -10.62 -19.14 8.95
CA GLY A 142 -9.88 -17.99 8.44
C GLY A 142 -8.76 -17.56 9.37
N PHE A 143 -7.97 -16.61 8.90
CA PHE A 143 -6.90 -15.97 9.66
C PHE A 143 -6.93 -14.46 9.47
N ASN A 144 -6.70 -13.74 10.55
CA ASN A 144 -6.46 -12.31 10.51
C ASN A 144 -4.97 -12.05 10.78
N LEU A 145 -4.36 -11.23 9.94
CA LEU A 145 -3.06 -10.64 10.18
C LEU A 145 -3.25 -9.27 10.82
N HIS A 146 -2.51 -9.04 11.89
CA HIS A 146 -2.63 -7.85 12.69
C HIS A 146 -1.32 -7.09 12.79
N TYR A 147 -1.44 -5.79 13.05
CA TYR A 147 -0.34 -4.94 13.48
C TYR A 147 -0.65 -4.33 14.86
N SER A 148 0.34 -4.34 15.75
CA SER A 148 0.26 -3.74 17.08
C SER A 148 0.54 -2.24 17.02
N PHE A 149 -0.51 -1.43 16.91
CA PHE A 149 -0.42 0.03 17.04
C PHE A 149 -0.26 0.45 18.52
N PRO A 150 0.19 1.70 18.79
CA PRO A 150 0.31 2.20 20.17
C PRO A 150 -0.99 2.18 20.99
N TRP A 151 -2.14 2.20 20.33
CA TRP A 151 -3.46 2.18 20.96
C TRP A 151 -4.12 0.79 20.99
N GLY A 152 -3.57 -0.20 20.28
CA GLY A 152 -4.17 -1.53 20.20
C GLY A 152 -3.78 -2.32 18.97
N ILE A 153 -4.28 -3.55 18.91
CA ILE A 153 -4.05 -4.46 17.79
C ILE A 153 -5.13 -4.19 16.74
N GLU A 154 -4.73 -3.97 15.50
CA GLU A 154 -5.66 -3.82 14.39
C GLU A 154 -5.38 -4.79 13.26
N THR A 155 -6.44 -5.27 12.62
CA THR A 155 -6.36 -6.15 11.45
C THR A 155 -5.97 -5.35 10.21
N ILE A 156 -4.93 -5.83 9.52
CA ILE A 156 -4.42 -5.24 8.28
C ILE A 156 -4.73 -6.12 7.07
N GLU A 157 -4.88 -7.43 7.25
CA GLU A 157 -5.17 -8.37 6.17
C GLU A 157 -5.93 -9.59 6.70
N THR A 158 -6.87 -10.09 5.91
CA THR A 158 -7.73 -11.20 6.26
C THR A 158 -7.64 -12.28 5.20
N LEU A 159 -7.48 -13.53 5.65
CA LEU A 159 -7.45 -14.72 4.81
C LEU A 159 -8.66 -15.58 5.18
N LYS A 160 -9.49 -15.94 4.20
CA LYS A 160 -10.70 -16.75 4.41
C LYS A 160 -10.73 -17.89 3.41
N ASN A 161 -11.11 -19.08 3.89
CA ASN A 161 -11.56 -20.15 3.01
C ASN A 161 -13.07 -20.04 2.83
N LEU A 162 -13.50 -19.64 1.63
CA LEU A 162 -14.91 -19.40 1.34
C LEU A 162 -15.63 -20.68 0.88
N GLY A 163 -14.90 -21.68 0.42
CA GLY A 163 -15.49 -22.87 -0.16
C GLY A 163 -15.90 -22.63 -1.62
N ASP A 164 -16.97 -23.29 -2.07
CA ASP A 164 -17.52 -23.16 -3.43
C ASP A 164 -18.85 -22.39 -3.47
N THR A 165 -19.41 -22.02 -2.32
CA THR A 165 -20.73 -21.37 -2.17
C THR A 165 -20.86 -20.12 -3.02
N GLU A 166 -19.98 -19.13 -2.85
CA GLU A 166 -20.05 -17.85 -3.55
C GLU A 166 -19.95 -18.02 -5.06
N LEU A 167 -19.12 -18.96 -5.51
CA LEU A 167 -18.94 -19.23 -6.93
C LEU A 167 -20.19 -19.91 -7.54
N LEU A 168 -20.83 -20.81 -6.79
CA LEU A 168 -22.08 -21.47 -7.21
C LEU A 168 -23.26 -20.49 -7.22
N GLU A 169 -23.30 -19.56 -6.27
CA GLU A 169 -24.34 -18.52 -6.19
C GLU A 169 -24.29 -17.55 -7.38
N MET A 170 -23.10 -17.18 -7.86
CA MET A 170 -22.98 -16.29 -9.03
C MET A 170 -23.22 -16.98 -10.37
N PHE A 171 -23.04 -18.30 -10.46
CA PHE A 171 -23.23 -19.06 -11.69
C PHE A 171 -24.30 -20.15 -11.51
N PRO A 172 -25.56 -19.77 -11.21
CA PRO A 172 -26.63 -20.72 -10.96
C PRO A 172 -26.91 -21.52 -12.24
N GLY A 173 -26.84 -22.85 -12.14
CA GLY A 173 -27.12 -23.76 -13.27
C GLY A 173 -25.98 -23.94 -14.28
N GLU A 174 -24.84 -23.26 -14.13
CA GLU A 174 -23.68 -23.37 -15.04
C GLU A 174 -22.46 -24.08 -14.41
N SER A 175 -22.70 -24.98 -13.46
CA SER A 175 -21.64 -25.69 -12.71
C SER A 175 -20.65 -26.45 -13.60
N SER A 176 -21.06 -26.87 -14.80
CA SER A 176 -20.20 -27.54 -15.79
C SER A 176 -19.07 -26.65 -16.31
N LYS A 177 -19.30 -25.34 -16.40
CA LYS A 177 -18.27 -24.36 -16.84
C LYS A 177 -17.24 -24.10 -15.74
N LEU A 178 -17.63 -24.28 -14.48
CA LEU A 178 -16.77 -24.01 -13.31
C LEU A 178 -15.72 -25.09 -13.06
N LEU A 179 -15.87 -26.26 -13.69
CA LEU A 179 -15.02 -27.42 -13.45
C LEU A 179 -13.57 -27.18 -13.89
N GLY A 180 -12.68 -27.16 -12.90
CA GLY A 180 -11.23 -27.15 -13.09
C GLY A 180 -10.62 -28.56 -12.97
N ARG A 181 -9.48 -28.76 -13.62
CA ARG A 181 -8.72 -30.02 -13.63
C ARG A 181 -7.78 -30.07 -12.41
N ASP A 182 -8.02 -31.01 -11.51
CA ASP A 182 -7.08 -31.47 -10.47
C ASP A 182 -6.50 -32.83 -10.90
N GLY A 183 -5.36 -32.78 -11.59
CA GLY A 183 -4.75 -33.94 -12.22
C GLY A 183 -5.63 -34.54 -13.31
N ARG A 184 -6.24 -35.71 -13.04
CA ARG A 184 -7.16 -36.41 -13.96
C ARG A 184 -8.64 -36.16 -13.66
N LYS A 185 -8.96 -35.52 -12.53
CA LYS A 185 -10.33 -35.30 -12.07
C LYS A 185 -10.75 -33.87 -12.37
N ASN A 186 -12.03 -33.69 -12.66
CA ASN A 186 -12.64 -32.37 -12.76
C ASN A 186 -13.38 -32.09 -11.45
N VAL A 187 -13.13 -30.92 -10.86
CA VAL A 187 -13.70 -30.51 -9.57
C VAL A 187 -14.15 -29.05 -9.64
N VAL A 188 -15.19 -28.71 -8.89
CA VAL A 188 -15.49 -27.32 -8.57
C VAL A 188 -14.44 -26.84 -7.57
N PRO A 189 -13.73 -25.72 -7.82
CA PRO A 189 -12.70 -25.26 -6.90
C PRO A 189 -13.30 -24.72 -5.61
N HIS A 190 -12.53 -24.78 -4.54
CA HIS A 190 -12.71 -23.89 -3.40
C HIS A 190 -11.96 -22.58 -3.63
N VAL A 191 -12.60 -21.50 -3.21
CA VAL A 191 -12.09 -20.13 -3.26
C VAL A 191 -11.46 -19.80 -1.91
N LEU A 192 -10.19 -19.42 -1.94
CA LEU A 192 -9.53 -18.74 -0.82
C LEU A 192 -9.45 -17.26 -1.15
N SER A 193 -9.91 -16.42 -0.25
CA SER A 193 -9.80 -14.96 -0.37
C SER A 193 -8.72 -14.46 0.56
N VAL A 194 -7.77 -13.70 0.02
CA VAL A 194 -6.72 -13.00 0.77
C VAL A 194 -6.88 -11.52 0.48
N SER A 195 -7.44 -10.77 1.44
CA SER A 195 -7.77 -9.36 1.31
C SER A 195 -6.99 -8.50 2.31
N GLY A 196 -6.08 -7.67 1.81
CA GLY A 196 -5.24 -6.77 2.59
C GLY A 196 -5.61 -5.30 2.40
N ASN A 197 -5.68 -4.54 3.49
CA ASN A 197 -5.85 -3.09 3.47
C ASN A 197 -4.48 -2.42 3.34
N LEU A 198 -4.17 -1.89 2.16
CA LEU A 198 -2.87 -1.29 1.88
C LEU A 198 -2.68 0.05 2.59
N ASP A 199 -3.75 0.81 2.84
CA ASP A 199 -3.66 2.10 3.52
C ASP A 199 -3.30 1.89 5.00
N ARG A 200 -3.95 0.95 5.67
CA ARG A 200 -3.59 0.53 7.04
C ARG A 200 -2.20 -0.08 7.09
N GLY A 201 -1.82 -0.87 6.08
CA GLY A 201 -0.47 -1.39 5.94
C GLY A 201 0.59 -0.28 5.82
N ALA A 202 0.32 0.75 5.02
CA ALA A 202 1.19 1.91 4.90
C ALA A 202 1.32 2.67 6.23
N LEU A 203 0.21 2.88 6.94
CA LEU A 203 0.23 3.45 8.29
C LEU A 203 1.04 2.58 9.26
N ALA A 204 0.83 1.27 9.27
CA ALA A 204 1.60 0.34 10.10
C ALA A 204 3.11 0.50 9.89
N TYR A 205 3.58 0.54 8.64
CA TYR A 205 5.00 0.77 8.35
C TYR A 205 5.48 2.16 8.74
N LEU A 206 4.65 3.20 8.63
CA LEU A 206 5.01 4.53 9.11
C LEU A 206 5.24 4.53 10.63
N PHE A 207 4.34 3.91 11.40
CA PHE A 207 4.49 3.76 12.85
C PHE A 207 5.68 2.88 13.23
N ASP A 208 5.88 1.75 12.55
CA ASP A 208 7.00 0.83 12.78
C ASP A 208 8.35 1.51 12.50
N SER A 209 8.39 2.41 11.52
CA SER A 209 9.61 3.12 11.13
C SER A 209 9.99 4.28 12.04
N LEU A 210 9.05 4.82 12.81
CA LEU A 210 9.26 6.01 13.62
C LEU A 210 10.18 5.71 14.80
N GLN A 211 11.37 6.32 14.83
CA GLN A 211 12.31 6.22 15.94
C GLN A 211 12.62 7.59 16.52
N LEU A 212 12.69 7.63 17.86
CA LEU A 212 13.28 8.73 18.62
C LEU A 212 14.71 8.33 18.98
N ALA A 213 15.68 8.81 18.20
CA ALA A 213 17.09 8.55 18.44
C ALA A 213 17.75 9.73 19.16
N GLU A 214 18.84 9.50 19.88
CA GLU A 214 19.68 10.60 20.38
C GLU A 214 20.25 11.39 19.19
N ASN A 215 20.27 12.71 19.30
CA ASN A 215 20.71 13.59 18.22
C ASN A 215 22.23 13.86 18.33
N PRO A 216 23.07 13.28 17.46
CA PRO A 216 24.52 13.50 17.50
C PRO A 216 24.94 14.89 17.04
N LEU A 217 24.03 15.67 16.43
CA LEU A 217 24.33 16.98 15.85
C LEU A 217 24.29 18.11 16.89
N THR A 218 23.76 17.87 18.09
CA THR A 218 23.59 18.90 19.12
C THR A 218 24.37 18.56 20.39
N LYS A 219 25.19 19.50 20.89
CA LYS A 219 25.89 19.38 22.20
C LYS A 219 24.97 19.41 23.43
N ARG A 220 23.65 19.50 23.25
CA ARG A 220 22.67 19.49 24.34
C ARG A 220 22.36 18.05 24.75
N LYS A 221 22.66 17.70 26.01
CA LYS A 221 22.17 16.45 26.63
C LYS A 221 20.64 16.38 26.45
N ASN A 222 20.13 15.24 25.99
CA ASN A 222 18.71 14.92 25.75
C ASN A 222 18.04 15.52 24.50
N SER A 223 18.82 15.93 23.49
CA SER A 223 18.26 16.25 22.19
C SER A 223 17.83 14.98 21.44
N GLN A 224 16.54 14.84 21.15
CA GLN A 224 15.99 13.70 20.41
C GLN A 224 15.78 14.06 18.94
N ARG A 225 16.24 13.21 18.03
CA ARG A 225 16.01 13.26 16.58
C ARG A 225 14.87 12.32 16.23
N LYS A 226 13.87 12.83 15.53
CA LYS A 226 12.83 12.02 14.88
C LYS A 226 13.37 11.54 13.54
N VAL A 227 13.24 10.25 13.27
CA VAL A 227 13.61 9.67 11.97
C VAL A 227 12.60 8.59 11.61
N LEU A 228 12.17 8.59 10.36
CA LEU A 228 11.40 7.49 9.78
C LEU A 228 12.39 6.54 9.10
N LYS A 229 12.59 5.36 9.68
CA LYS A 229 13.46 4.30 9.13
C LYS A 229 12.69 3.32 8.26
N LEU A 230 12.02 3.83 7.22
CA LEU A 230 11.35 2.93 6.27
C LEU A 230 12.38 2.05 5.58
N HIS A 231 12.00 0.82 5.29
CA HIS A 231 12.83 -0.10 4.52
C HIS A 231 13.24 0.55 3.17
N PRO A 232 14.49 0.37 2.68
CA PRO A 232 14.97 1.03 1.47
C PRO A 232 14.10 0.82 0.24
N CYS A 233 13.35 -0.29 0.15
CA CYS A 233 12.40 -0.52 -0.93
C CYS A 233 11.14 0.36 -0.83
N LEU A 234 10.65 0.60 0.40
CA LEU A 234 9.40 1.33 0.68
C LEU A 234 9.60 2.85 0.79
N ALA A 235 10.81 3.32 1.11
CA ALA A 235 11.09 4.75 1.24
C ALA A 235 10.69 5.53 -0.03
N PRO A 236 9.86 6.59 0.06
CA PRO A 236 9.34 7.29 -1.13
C PRO A 236 10.45 8.00 -1.90
N LEU A 237 11.43 8.55 -1.17
CA LEU A 237 12.59 9.24 -1.69
C LEU A 237 13.84 8.47 -1.30
N LYS A 238 14.69 8.15 -2.28
CA LYS A 238 15.93 7.41 -2.04
C LYS A 238 17.06 8.37 -1.72
N VAL A 239 17.13 9.49 -2.44
CA VAL A 239 18.22 10.44 -2.36
C VAL A 239 17.70 11.88 -2.32
N ALA A 240 18.35 12.76 -1.56
CA ALA A 240 18.19 14.20 -1.68
C ALA A 240 19.49 14.81 -2.22
N LEU A 241 19.36 15.74 -3.18
CA LEU A 241 20.48 16.49 -3.76
C LEU A 241 20.40 17.95 -3.31
N ASP A 242 21.43 18.40 -2.59
CA ASP A 242 21.54 19.77 -2.09
C ASP A 242 22.84 20.43 -2.51
N VAL A 243 22.80 21.76 -2.59
CA VAL A 243 23.99 22.59 -2.81
C VAL A 243 24.50 23.12 -1.49
N GLY A 244 25.82 23.05 -1.31
CA GLY A 244 26.50 23.65 -0.17
C GLY A 244 27.08 25.02 -0.50
N LYS A 245 28.29 25.30 0.02
CA LYS A 245 29.01 26.54 -0.26
C LYS A 245 29.63 26.47 -1.67
N GLY A 246 29.51 27.57 -2.42
CA GLY A 246 30.17 27.75 -3.72
C GLY A 246 29.33 28.53 -4.74
N PRO A 247 29.77 28.57 -6.01
CA PRO A 247 29.06 29.29 -7.08
C PRO A 247 27.72 28.61 -7.40
N THR A 248 26.63 29.23 -6.98
CA THR A 248 25.29 28.64 -7.02
C THR A 248 24.86 28.15 -8.41
N THR A 249 25.22 28.86 -9.48
CA THR A 249 24.79 28.51 -10.85
C THR A 249 25.43 27.23 -11.36
N GLU A 250 26.75 27.09 -11.20
CA GLU A 250 27.52 25.92 -11.65
C GLU A 250 27.15 24.68 -10.83
N LEU A 251 27.04 24.83 -9.50
CA LEU A 251 26.63 23.74 -8.62
C LEU A 251 25.23 23.22 -8.97
N ARG A 252 24.28 24.13 -9.27
CA ARG A 252 22.93 23.73 -9.72
C ARG A 252 22.94 23.00 -11.05
N GLN A 253 23.83 23.35 -11.98
CA GLN A 253 23.97 22.61 -13.25
C GLN A 253 24.47 21.18 -13.00
N VAL A 254 25.44 21.01 -12.11
CA VAL A 254 25.92 19.66 -11.71
C VAL A 254 24.81 18.86 -11.02
N CYS A 255 24.08 19.48 -10.09
CA CYS A 255 22.92 18.85 -9.46
C CYS A 255 21.87 18.42 -10.49
N GLN A 256 21.58 19.26 -11.49
CA GLN A 256 20.61 18.94 -12.53
C GLN A 256 21.07 17.76 -13.40
N GLY A 257 22.35 17.70 -13.76
CA GLY A 257 22.93 16.56 -14.48
C GLY A 257 22.78 15.26 -13.69
N LEU A 258 23.14 15.30 -12.39
CA LEU A 258 23.03 14.15 -11.51
C LEU A 258 21.56 13.76 -11.25
N PHE A 259 20.65 14.73 -11.12
CA PHE A 259 19.22 14.48 -10.99
C PHE A 259 18.68 13.70 -12.19
N ASN A 260 19.03 14.12 -13.40
CA ASN A 260 18.63 13.43 -14.64
C ASN A 260 19.20 12.01 -14.68
N GLU A 261 20.50 11.85 -14.41
CA GLU A 261 21.16 10.54 -14.41
C GLU A 261 20.52 9.57 -13.40
N LEU A 262 20.24 10.02 -12.18
CA LEU A 262 19.61 9.18 -11.15
C LEU A 262 18.15 8.87 -11.50
N SER A 263 17.42 9.84 -12.06
CA SER A 263 16.02 9.66 -12.48
C SER A 263 15.88 8.67 -13.64
N GLU A 264 16.78 8.73 -14.62
CA GLU A 264 16.87 7.75 -15.72
C GLU A 264 17.06 6.32 -15.20
N ASN A 265 17.79 6.16 -14.10
CA ASN A 265 17.99 4.89 -13.41
C ASN A 265 16.86 4.52 -12.43
N ARG A 266 15.72 5.23 -12.48
CA ARG A 266 14.52 5.00 -11.64
C ARG A 266 14.80 5.11 -10.14
N ILE A 267 15.76 5.95 -9.75
CA ILE A 267 16.01 6.30 -8.35
C ILE A 267 15.19 7.55 -8.05
N SER A 268 14.30 7.50 -7.05
CA SER A 268 13.53 8.67 -6.62
C SER A 268 14.43 9.69 -5.94
N VAL A 269 14.54 10.89 -6.51
CA VAL A 269 15.41 11.97 -6.02
C VAL A 269 14.61 13.19 -5.60
N TRP A 270 14.96 13.78 -4.45
CA TRP A 270 14.48 15.09 -4.00
C TRP A 270 15.42 16.21 -4.52
N PRO A 271 14.91 17.18 -5.29
CA PRO A 271 15.70 18.27 -5.85
C PRO A 271 15.85 19.44 -4.86
N GLY A 272 16.54 19.21 -3.73
CA GLY A 272 16.77 20.22 -2.69
C GLY A 272 17.49 21.48 -3.19
N TYR A 273 18.34 21.36 -4.21
CA TYR A 273 19.03 22.47 -4.87
C TYR A 273 18.11 23.53 -5.52
N LEU A 274 16.82 23.22 -5.73
CA LEU A 274 15.83 24.18 -6.23
C LEU A 274 15.28 25.08 -5.13
N GLU A 275 15.43 24.69 -3.86
CA GLU A 275 14.95 25.50 -2.73
C GLU A 275 15.73 26.82 -2.66
N THR A 276 15.00 27.92 -2.52
CA THR A 276 15.55 29.28 -2.43
C THR A 276 15.77 29.74 -0.99
N VAL A 277 15.12 29.06 -0.03
CA VAL A 277 15.22 29.35 1.39
C VAL A 277 16.54 28.78 1.91
N GLN A 278 17.39 29.64 2.47
CA GLN A 278 18.61 29.19 3.14
C GLN A 278 18.24 28.55 4.49
N VAL A 279 18.40 27.24 4.55
CA VAL A 279 18.17 26.42 5.75
C VAL A 279 19.54 25.91 6.23
N SER A 280 19.74 25.79 7.55
CA SER A 280 21.00 25.23 8.04
C SER A 280 21.14 23.75 7.65
N LEU A 281 22.37 23.27 7.50
CA LEU A 281 22.62 21.88 7.11
C LEU A 281 22.04 20.87 8.13
N GLU A 282 22.01 21.23 9.41
CA GLU A 282 21.42 20.43 10.49
C GLU A 282 19.90 20.34 10.38
N GLN A 283 19.25 21.45 10.00
CA GLN A 283 17.81 21.49 9.74
C GLN A 283 17.45 20.67 8.49
N LEU A 284 18.27 20.73 7.43
CA LEU A 284 18.10 19.90 6.24
C LEU A 284 18.20 18.41 6.57
N TYR A 285 19.22 18.00 7.33
CA TYR A 285 19.32 16.61 7.77
C TYR A 285 18.11 16.17 8.57
N THR A 286 17.65 16.98 9.52
CA THR A 286 16.45 16.68 10.32
C THR A 286 15.23 16.50 9.43
N LYS A 287 15.00 17.40 8.47
CA LYS A 287 13.92 17.31 7.47
C LYS A 287 14.01 16.01 6.66
N TYR A 288 15.20 15.68 6.13
CA TYR A 288 15.37 14.48 5.32
C TYR A 288 15.24 13.17 6.11
N ASP A 289 15.62 13.21 7.38
CA ASP A 289 15.45 12.08 8.30
C ASP A 289 13.96 11.86 8.64
N GLU A 290 13.19 12.94 8.83
CA GLU A 290 11.73 12.90 8.98
C GLU A 290 11.03 12.46 7.67
N MET A 291 11.57 12.80 6.51
CA MET A 291 11.08 12.38 5.19
C MET A 291 11.52 10.96 4.79
N SER A 292 12.29 10.25 5.63
CA SER A 292 12.80 8.90 5.35
C SER A 292 13.74 8.79 4.14
N VAL A 293 14.41 9.89 3.76
CA VAL A 293 15.38 9.87 2.66
C VAL A 293 16.59 9.03 3.07
N LEU A 294 17.00 8.06 2.23
CA LEU A 294 18.09 7.13 2.59
C LEU A 294 19.45 7.82 2.61
N PHE A 295 19.72 8.64 1.60
CA PHE A 295 20.99 9.34 1.45
C PHE A 295 20.81 10.82 1.11
N THR A 296 21.56 11.67 1.78
CA THR A 296 21.67 13.09 1.41
C THR A 296 23.01 13.32 0.74
N VAL A 297 23.01 13.87 -0.48
CA VAL A 297 24.21 14.21 -1.24
C VAL A 297 24.35 15.73 -1.24
N LEU A 298 25.47 16.21 -0.72
CA LEU A 298 25.83 17.62 -0.74
C LEU A 298 26.91 17.87 -1.79
N ILE A 299 26.60 18.76 -2.73
CA ILE A 299 27.50 19.20 -3.81
C ILE A 299 28.07 20.57 -3.43
N THR A 300 29.40 20.70 -3.40
CA THR A 300 30.11 21.92 -2.98
C THR A 300 31.11 22.36 -4.05
N ASP A 301 31.75 23.51 -3.86
CA ASP A 301 32.91 23.96 -4.64
C ASP A 301 33.98 22.87 -4.87
N ALA A 302 34.32 22.11 -3.82
CA ALA A 302 35.25 20.98 -3.92
C ALA A 302 34.82 19.91 -4.94
N THR A 303 33.51 19.75 -5.19
CA THR A 303 33.00 18.85 -6.23
C THR A 303 33.35 19.34 -7.62
N LEU A 304 33.39 20.65 -7.86
CA LEU A 304 33.78 21.22 -9.15
C LEU A 304 35.28 21.02 -9.43
N GLU A 305 36.10 21.07 -8.38
CA GLU A 305 37.56 20.90 -8.49
C GLU A 305 37.99 19.42 -8.55
N THR A 306 37.38 18.56 -7.73
CA THR A 306 37.86 17.18 -7.50
C THR A 306 36.87 16.10 -7.91
N GLY A 307 35.63 16.45 -8.26
CA GLY A 307 34.56 15.49 -8.55
C GLY A 307 34.03 14.75 -7.32
N VAL A 308 34.44 15.13 -6.10
CA VAL A 308 34.03 14.46 -4.86
C VAL A 308 32.81 15.14 -4.24
N VAL A 309 31.80 14.33 -3.89
CA VAL A 309 30.58 14.75 -3.18
C VAL A 309 30.57 14.18 -1.77
N GLN A 310 29.85 14.86 -0.87
CA GLN A 310 29.59 14.37 0.48
C GLN A 310 28.27 13.60 0.51
N LEU A 311 28.33 12.32 0.91
CA LEU A 311 27.18 11.44 1.08
C LEU A 311 26.92 11.24 2.58
N ARG A 312 25.70 11.48 3.05
CA ARG A 312 25.27 11.14 4.42
C ARG A 312 24.23 10.03 4.40
N SER A 313 24.43 8.99 5.21
CA SER A 313 23.44 7.92 5.42
C SER A 313 22.43 8.29 6.51
N ARG A 314 21.14 8.01 6.27
CA ARG A 314 20.05 8.16 7.25
C ARG A 314 20.26 7.31 8.50
N ASP A 315 20.64 6.05 8.29
CA ASP A 315 20.65 5.02 9.32
C ASP A 315 21.83 5.16 10.28
N THR A 316 23.02 5.47 9.75
CA THR A 316 24.26 5.62 10.53
C THR A 316 24.59 7.08 10.85
N THR A 317 24.00 8.05 10.15
CA THR A 317 24.35 9.48 10.19
C THR A 317 25.78 9.82 9.77
N MET A 318 26.54 8.81 9.33
CA MET A 318 27.93 8.98 8.91
C MET A 318 28.00 9.75 7.59
N LYS A 319 29.06 10.56 7.47
CA LYS A 319 29.39 11.34 6.29
C LYS A 319 30.58 10.70 5.60
N GLU A 320 30.39 10.32 4.34
CA GLU A 320 31.42 9.73 3.51
C GLU A 320 31.68 10.62 2.29
N MET A 321 32.92 10.64 1.83
CA MET A 321 33.31 11.36 0.62
C MET A 321 33.39 10.36 -0.53
N MET A 322 32.66 10.61 -1.62
CA MET A 322 32.61 9.70 -2.76
C MET A 322 32.70 10.48 -4.06
N HIS A 323 33.42 9.93 -5.04
CA HIS A 323 33.46 10.53 -6.37
C HIS A 323 32.09 10.41 -7.05
N ILE A 324 31.62 11.48 -7.71
CA ILE A 324 30.29 11.58 -8.32
C ILE A 324 30.02 10.45 -9.32
N SER A 325 31.02 10.00 -10.06
CA SER A 325 30.88 8.89 -11.02
C SER A 325 30.55 7.55 -10.39
N ARG A 326 30.85 7.34 -9.10
CA ARG A 326 30.56 6.08 -8.38
C ARG A 326 29.21 6.11 -7.67
N LEU A 327 28.60 7.28 -7.54
CA LEU A 327 27.38 7.48 -6.75
C LEU A 327 26.20 6.69 -7.31
N LYS A 328 25.99 6.74 -8.63
CA LYS A 328 24.94 5.99 -9.31
C LYS A 328 25.05 4.49 -9.02
N ASP A 329 26.21 3.90 -9.30
CA ASP A 329 26.41 2.45 -9.15
C ASP A 329 26.24 2.00 -7.69
N PHE A 330 26.73 2.82 -6.75
CA PHE A 330 26.54 2.59 -5.32
C PHE A 330 25.05 2.55 -4.95
N LEU A 331 24.27 3.56 -5.36
CA LEU A 331 22.84 3.66 -5.03
C LEU A 331 22.03 2.53 -5.67
N THR A 332 22.29 2.21 -6.94
CA THR A 332 21.62 1.11 -7.64
C THR A 332 21.93 -0.24 -6.98
N LYS A 333 23.18 -0.46 -6.57
CA LYS A 333 23.57 -1.68 -5.84
C LYS A 333 22.91 -1.75 -4.47
N TYR A 334 22.83 -0.63 -3.75
CA TYR A 334 22.21 -0.55 -2.43
C TYR A 334 20.72 -0.90 -2.50
N VAL A 335 19.97 -0.29 -3.43
CA VAL A 335 18.54 -0.55 -3.62
C VAL A 335 18.29 -2.00 -4.07
N THR A 336 19.11 -2.54 -4.96
CA THR A 336 18.98 -3.93 -5.42
C THR A 336 19.27 -4.93 -4.30
N SER A 337 20.32 -4.69 -3.51
CA SER A 337 20.68 -5.57 -2.40
C SER A 337 19.59 -5.59 -1.32
N ALA A 338 18.98 -4.44 -1.04
CA ALA A 338 17.87 -4.34 -0.10
C ALA A 338 16.60 -5.08 -0.56
N LYS A 339 16.42 -5.37 -1.85
CA LYS A 339 15.28 -6.19 -2.32
C LYS A 339 15.46 -7.69 -2.04
N ASN A 340 16.72 -8.13 -1.98
CA ASN A 340 17.08 -9.55 -1.93
C ASN A 340 17.11 -10.12 -0.50
N VAL A 341 17.35 -9.25 0.49
CA VAL A 341 16.93 -9.49 1.88
C VAL A 341 15.42 -9.37 1.92
#